data_AF-A0A8G1EHF4-F1
#
_entry.id   AF-A0A8G1EHF4-F1
#
_cell.length_a   1.000
_cell.length_b   1.000
_cell.length_c   1.000
_cell.angle_alpha   90.00
_cell.angle_beta   90.00
_cell.angle_gamma   90.00
#
_symmetry.space_group_name_H-M   'P 1'
#
loop_
_entity.id
_entity.type
_entity.pdbx_description
1 polymer ?
#
loop_
_entity_poly.entity_id
_entity_poly.type
_entity_poly.pdbx_seq_one_letter_code
_entity_poly.pdbx_strand_id
1 'polypeptide(L)'
;MSKIYVLASIPGAGKTTTALLLHRHFREQGLRVACLQQNKGQSDVHAYLSAGCRHYTIPLEAAKGREDFEQWVPSGYDVYLFEVTWPYAPIGAAYVDVFDRINETVPYEAMNDWKGYVAAFQKKRWSRRLPAHHPDLMELWDMVRDRTVQRIVTKVPEEVEGPFVDTSHLIHRPELLVADTIEPQMTLPRSDRTAIAVGAFPAEFWDLFPRLSWYGYDYAAFMERYRAEDYDLAVIGMCGGTALKFRDRPEKSDVICYKPSVYLDGLQSPKEVLQNRDSFSRIVSTIKEKPVGTPLGDEGSPYFRLNNRFWTYRPYPDREMIWREENMLFCNGWVLPQYLIREGYLEV
;
A
#
# COMPACT_ATOMS: atom_id res chain seq x y z
N MET A 1 5.82 -18.97 14.54
CA MET A 1 4.94 -17.78 14.64
C MET A 1 5.79 -16.53 14.78
N SER A 2 5.47 -15.52 13.98
CA SER A 2 6.13 -14.20 14.01
C SER A 2 5.19 -13.17 14.62
N LYS A 3 5.74 -12.08 15.17
CA LYS A 3 4.92 -10.99 15.72
C LYS A 3 4.52 -10.03 14.62
N ILE A 4 3.28 -9.52 14.68
CA ILE A 4 2.82 -8.44 13.81
C ILE A 4 2.29 -7.27 14.65
N TYR A 5 2.81 -6.07 14.37
CA TYR A 5 2.34 -4.81 14.92
C TYR A 5 1.54 -4.10 13.82
N VAL A 6 0.22 -4.07 13.98
CA VAL A 6 -0.67 -3.36 13.06
C VAL A 6 -0.72 -1.89 13.47
N LEU A 7 -0.40 -1.00 12.55
CA LEU A 7 -0.41 0.46 12.72
C LEU A 7 -1.56 1.05 11.90
N ALA A 8 -2.64 1.47 12.57
CA ALA A 8 -3.89 1.89 11.94
C ALA A 8 -4.21 3.36 12.24
N SER A 9 -4.53 4.15 11.21
CA SER A 9 -4.92 5.57 11.35
C SER A 9 -5.23 6.22 10.00
N ILE A 10 -5.81 7.41 10.02
CA ILE A 10 -5.96 8.29 8.85
C ILE A 10 -4.58 8.79 8.32
N PRO A 11 -4.49 9.24 7.05
CA PRO A 11 -3.29 9.90 6.53
C PRO A 11 -2.82 11.09 7.37
N GLY A 12 -1.51 11.29 7.48
CA GLY A 12 -0.92 12.45 8.18
C GLY A 12 -0.76 12.31 9.70
N ALA A 13 -1.27 11.23 10.30
CA ALA A 13 -1.22 10.96 11.74
C ALA A 13 0.14 10.40 12.23
N GLY A 14 1.14 10.23 11.36
CA GLY A 14 2.49 9.78 11.75
C GLY A 14 2.73 8.26 11.72
N LYS A 15 1.84 7.46 11.09
CA LYS A 15 2.02 6.00 10.95
C LYS A 15 3.35 5.59 10.34
N THR A 16 3.68 6.10 9.15
CA THR A 16 4.87 5.68 8.42
C THR A 16 6.14 6.05 9.18
N THR A 17 6.17 7.24 9.80
CA THR A 17 7.25 7.62 10.72
C THR A 17 7.38 6.61 11.87
N THR A 18 6.25 6.27 12.52
CA THR A 18 6.23 5.29 13.61
C THR A 18 6.72 3.91 13.16
N ALA A 19 6.28 3.45 11.98
CA ALA A 19 6.71 2.18 11.38
C ALA A 19 8.23 2.15 11.13
N LEU A 20 8.80 3.23 10.59
CA LEU A 20 10.24 3.32 10.33
C LEU A 20 11.06 3.37 11.63
N LEU A 21 10.57 4.04 12.67
CA LEU A 21 11.21 4.07 13.98
C LEU A 21 11.17 2.70 14.66
N LEU A 22 10.03 2.00 14.58
CA LEU A 22 9.91 0.63 15.07
C LEU A 22 10.80 -0.34 14.29
N HIS A 23 10.87 -0.18 12.97
CA HIS A 23 11.76 -0.97 12.13
C HIS A 23 13.21 -0.84 12.60
N ARG A 24 13.68 0.40 12.81
CA ARG A 24 15.01 0.66 13.35
C ARG A 24 15.20 0.05 14.74
N HIS A 25 14.26 0.29 15.66
CA HIS A 25 14.32 -0.22 17.03
C HIS A 25 14.47 -1.75 17.09
N PHE A 26 13.65 -2.50 16.34
CA PHE A 26 13.73 -3.96 16.32
C PHE A 26 14.95 -4.49 15.56
N ARG A 27 15.40 -3.79 14.51
CA ARG A 27 16.65 -4.11 13.81
C ARG A 27 17.88 -3.95 14.70
N GLU A 28 17.92 -2.90 15.54
CA GLU A 28 18.99 -2.67 16.53
C GLU A 28 19.04 -3.78 17.59
N GLN A 29 17.95 -4.51 17.80
CA GLN A 29 17.89 -5.72 18.64
C GLN A 29 18.30 -7.01 17.91
N GLY A 30 18.72 -6.91 16.64
CA GLY A 30 19.13 -8.06 15.83
C GLY A 30 17.98 -8.83 15.17
N LEU A 31 16.73 -8.33 15.23
CA LEU A 31 15.58 -8.99 14.61
C LEU A 31 15.51 -8.72 13.10
N ARG A 32 15.00 -9.69 12.34
CA ARG A 32 14.59 -9.50 10.95
C ARG A 32 13.20 -8.89 10.93
N VAL A 33 13.09 -7.70 10.33
CA VAL A 33 11.85 -6.92 10.34
C VAL A 33 11.38 -6.70 8.90
N ALA A 34 10.11 -6.98 8.63
CA ALA A 34 9.45 -6.65 7.38
C ALA A 34 8.41 -5.55 7.59
N CYS A 35 8.38 -4.58 6.69
CA CYS A 35 7.32 -3.59 6.65
C CYS A 35 6.29 -4.00 5.61
N LEU A 36 5.02 -3.96 5.98
CA LEU A 36 3.89 -4.32 5.14
C LEU A 36 3.00 -3.08 5.01
N GLN A 37 2.42 -2.86 3.84
CA GLN A 37 1.42 -1.83 3.64
C GLN A 37 0.21 -2.41 2.94
N GLN A 38 -0.99 -2.02 3.36
CA GLN A 38 -2.18 -2.24 2.53
C GLN A 38 -1.97 -1.56 1.17
N ASN A 39 -2.65 -2.02 0.10
CA ASN A 39 -2.60 -1.56 -1.30
C ASN A 39 -2.63 -0.01 -1.54
N LYS A 40 -1.58 0.69 -1.09
CA LYS A 40 -1.30 2.13 -1.04
C LYS A 40 0.21 2.38 -1.31
N GLY A 41 1.01 1.31 -1.45
CA GLY A 41 2.48 1.31 -1.42
C GLY A 41 3.13 2.42 -2.25
N GLN A 42 2.55 2.73 -3.41
CA GLN A 42 3.02 3.74 -4.35
C GLN A 42 3.44 5.09 -3.76
N SER A 43 2.73 5.58 -2.72
CA SER A 43 2.97 6.93 -2.18
C SER A 43 4.10 6.99 -1.17
N ASP A 44 4.43 5.86 -0.54
CA ASP A 44 5.36 5.82 0.59
C ASP A 44 6.68 5.10 0.22
N VAL A 45 6.81 4.57 -1.00
CA VAL A 45 8.03 3.87 -1.49
C VAL A 45 9.29 4.69 -1.23
N HIS A 46 9.27 5.98 -1.55
CA HIS A 46 10.43 6.85 -1.35
C HIS A 46 10.83 6.92 0.14
N ALA A 47 9.88 7.11 1.05
CA ALA A 47 10.16 7.23 2.47
C ALA A 47 10.80 5.94 3.03
N TYR A 48 10.29 4.78 2.62
CA TYR A 48 10.84 3.48 3.01
C TYR A 48 12.26 3.28 2.47
N LEU A 49 12.45 3.49 1.17
CA LEU A 49 13.75 3.23 0.53
C LEU A 49 14.83 4.22 1.00
N SER A 50 14.46 5.49 1.27
CA SER A 50 15.35 6.47 1.90
C SER A 50 15.76 6.08 3.32
N ALA A 51 14.96 5.29 4.03
CA ALA A 51 15.30 4.72 5.33
C ALA A 51 16.03 3.37 5.24
N GLY A 52 16.42 2.94 4.03
CA GLY A 52 17.08 1.64 3.80
C GLY A 52 16.16 0.45 4.04
N CYS A 53 14.84 0.64 3.95
CA CYS A 53 13.82 -0.36 4.23
C CYS A 53 12.97 -0.60 2.98
N ARG A 54 12.54 -1.84 2.76
CA ARG A 54 11.56 -2.21 1.73
C ARG A 54 10.19 -2.38 2.38
N HIS A 55 9.11 -2.10 1.65
CA HIS A 55 7.78 -2.46 2.10
C HIS A 55 7.10 -3.40 1.11
N TYR A 56 6.46 -4.44 1.62
CA TYR A 56 5.65 -5.37 0.84
C TYR A 56 4.22 -4.85 0.77
N THR A 57 3.58 -5.02 -0.39
CA THR A 57 2.19 -4.65 -0.54
C THR A 57 1.30 -5.86 -0.28
N ILE A 58 0.38 -5.72 0.66
CA ILE A 58 -0.66 -6.71 0.90
C ILE A 58 -1.87 -6.36 0.03
N PRO A 59 -2.35 -7.27 -0.84
CA PRO A 59 -3.51 -7.03 -1.70
C PRO A 59 -4.82 -7.14 -0.92
N LEU A 60 -5.90 -6.56 -1.46
CA LEU A 60 -7.19 -6.51 -0.77
C LEU A 60 -7.82 -7.88 -0.54
N GLU A 61 -7.54 -8.86 -1.39
CA GLU A 61 -8.02 -10.22 -1.17
C GLU A 61 -7.48 -10.85 0.12
N ALA A 62 -6.30 -10.42 0.57
CA ALA A 62 -5.70 -10.87 1.83
C ALA A 62 -6.50 -10.40 3.08
N ALA A 63 -7.43 -9.46 2.93
CA ALA A 63 -8.29 -8.99 4.03
C ALA A 63 -9.49 -9.92 4.33
N LYS A 64 -9.67 -11.00 3.55
CA LYS A 64 -10.73 -12.00 3.74
C LYS A 64 -10.66 -12.67 5.11
N GLY A 65 -9.47 -12.99 5.57
CA GLY A 65 -9.24 -13.67 6.83
C GLY A 65 -7.76 -13.77 7.16
N ARG A 66 -7.44 -14.33 8.33
CA ARG A 66 -6.05 -14.51 8.76
C ARG A 66 -5.26 -15.46 7.86
N GLU A 67 -5.88 -16.56 7.45
CA GLU A 67 -5.26 -17.54 6.56
C GLU A 67 -4.95 -16.91 5.18
N ASP A 68 -5.90 -16.17 4.59
CA ASP A 68 -5.67 -15.44 3.34
C ASP A 68 -4.56 -14.39 3.53
N PHE A 69 -4.55 -13.67 4.66
CA PHE A 69 -3.50 -12.69 4.95
C PHE A 69 -2.12 -13.33 4.94
N GLU A 70 -1.95 -14.44 5.65
CA GLU A 70 -0.68 -15.14 5.83
C GLU A 70 -0.08 -15.67 4.52
N GLN A 71 -0.92 -16.03 3.53
CA GLN A 71 -0.48 -16.41 2.19
C GLN A 71 0.24 -15.29 1.43
N TRP A 72 -0.04 -14.03 1.80
CA TRP A 72 0.55 -12.84 1.17
C TRP A 72 1.71 -12.23 1.96
N VAL A 73 2.01 -12.74 3.16
CA VAL A 73 3.10 -12.22 3.99
C VAL A 73 4.41 -12.97 3.73
N PRO A 74 5.52 -12.29 3.39
CA PRO A 74 6.80 -12.94 3.13
C PRO A 74 7.30 -13.68 4.36
N SER A 75 7.65 -14.95 4.20
CA SER A 75 8.27 -15.75 5.26
C SER A 75 9.70 -15.30 5.58
N GLY A 76 10.21 -15.71 6.75
CA GLY A 76 11.60 -15.47 7.14
C GLY A 76 11.87 -14.17 7.91
N TYR A 77 10.85 -13.53 8.47
CA TYR A 77 11.02 -12.39 9.37
C TYR A 77 10.46 -12.70 10.76
N ASP A 78 11.04 -12.07 11.78
CA ASP A 78 10.68 -12.27 13.18
C ASP A 78 9.58 -11.29 13.60
N VAL A 79 9.58 -10.08 13.01
CA VAL A 79 8.62 -9.01 13.26
C VAL A 79 8.09 -8.41 11.95
N TYR A 80 6.79 -8.16 11.91
CA TYR A 80 6.09 -7.47 10.82
C TYR A 80 5.47 -6.17 11.33
N LEU A 81 5.65 -5.10 10.58
CA LEU A 81 5.03 -3.80 10.84
C LEU A 81 4.03 -3.53 9.72
N PHE A 82 2.74 -3.68 10.01
CA PHE A 82 1.69 -3.57 8.99
C PHE A 82 0.94 -2.25 9.09
N GLU A 83 1.09 -1.39 8.08
CA GLU A 83 0.36 -0.13 8.02
C GLU A 83 -1.01 -0.27 7.34
N VAL A 84 -2.05 0.08 8.09
CA VAL A 84 -3.41 0.24 7.59
C VAL A 84 -3.77 1.72 7.57
N THR A 85 -4.07 2.24 6.39
CA THR A 85 -4.52 3.63 6.22
C THR A 85 -6.03 3.67 6.02
N TRP A 86 -6.70 4.66 6.61
CA TRP A 86 -8.16 4.75 6.58
C TRP A 86 -8.85 3.53 7.21
N PRO A 87 -8.50 3.16 8.46
CA PRO A 87 -9.12 2.00 9.12
C PRO A 87 -10.64 2.14 9.25
N TYR A 88 -11.16 3.37 9.27
CA TYR A 88 -12.59 3.67 9.38
C TYR A 88 -13.34 3.73 8.04
N ALA A 89 -12.66 3.43 6.93
CA ALA A 89 -13.26 3.27 5.61
C ALA A 89 -13.25 1.78 5.24
N PRO A 90 -14.17 1.30 4.37
CA PRO A 90 -14.40 -0.13 4.17
C PRO A 90 -13.16 -0.96 3.82
N ILE A 91 -12.25 -0.41 3.01
CA ILE A 91 -11.01 -1.11 2.64
C ILE A 91 -10.07 -1.28 3.85
N GLY A 92 -9.84 -0.20 4.60
CA GLY A 92 -8.95 -0.28 5.78
C GLY A 92 -9.59 -1.04 6.94
N ALA A 93 -10.91 -0.95 7.09
CA ALA A 93 -11.66 -1.71 8.09
C ALA A 93 -11.54 -3.22 7.85
N ALA A 94 -11.66 -3.66 6.59
CA ALA A 94 -11.48 -5.06 6.23
C ALA A 94 -10.09 -5.60 6.62
N TYR A 95 -9.03 -4.80 6.48
CA TYR A 95 -7.69 -5.20 6.94
C TYR A 95 -7.56 -5.22 8.46
N VAL A 96 -8.09 -4.20 9.16
CA VAL A 96 -8.09 -4.19 10.63
C VAL A 96 -8.81 -5.42 11.16
N ASP A 97 -9.93 -5.78 10.54
CA ASP A 97 -10.79 -6.90 10.94
C ASP A 97 -10.07 -8.24 11.06
N VAL A 98 -8.94 -8.42 10.37
CA VAL A 98 -8.10 -9.63 10.46
C VAL A 98 -7.41 -9.80 11.83
N PHE A 99 -7.28 -8.74 12.63
CA PHE A 99 -6.44 -8.69 13.83
C PHE A 99 -7.18 -8.29 15.09
N ASP A 100 -6.93 -8.97 16.20
CA ASP A 100 -7.54 -8.67 17.50
C ASP A 100 -6.84 -7.51 18.23
N ARG A 101 -5.60 -7.22 17.82
CA ARG A 101 -4.71 -6.27 18.46
C ARG A 101 -4.15 -5.30 17.45
N ILE A 102 -4.45 -4.02 17.63
CA ILE A 102 -3.96 -2.95 16.76
C ILE A 102 -3.37 -1.81 17.58
N ASN A 103 -2.42 -1.10 16.97
CA ASN A 103 -1.90 0.14 17.50
C ASN A 103 -2.41 1.30 16.65
N GLU A 104 -3.08 2.24 17.29
CA GLU A 104 -3.71 3.39 16.65
C GLU A 104 -2.83 4.64 16.80
N THR A 105 -2.29 5.16 15.69
CA THR A 105 -1.50 6.40 15.76
C THR A 105 -2.42 7.61 15.80
N VAL A 106 -2.27 8.45 16.82
CA VAL A 106 -3.10 9.63 17.06
C VAL A 106 -2.20 10.85 17.17
N PRO A 107 -2.36 11.90 16.35
CA PRO A 107 -1.55 13.11 16.52
C PRO A 107 -1.90 13.79 17.86
N TYR A 108 -0.91 14.39 18.52
CA TYR A 108 -1.05 15.01 19.85
C TYR A 108 -2.24 15.98 19.93
N GLU A 109 -2.45 16.81 18.89
CA GLU A 109 -3.58 17.74 18.78
C GLU A 109 -4.97 17.07 18.86
N ALA A 110 -5.04 15.77 18.60
CA ALA A 110 -6.28 14.99 18.55
C ALA A 110 -6.39 13.96 19.69
N MET A 111 -5.46 13.93 20.65
CA MET A 111 -5.43 12.85 21.66
C MET A 111 -6.68 12.82 22.55
N ASN A 112 -7.24 14.00 22.85
CA ASN A 112 -8.38 14.17 23.74
C ASN A 112 -9.74 13.93 23.05
N ASP A 113 -9.84 14.16 21.74
CA ASP A 113 -11.06 13.93 20.96
C ASP A 113 -10.72 13.30 19.60
N TRP A 114 -10.27 12.05 19.66
CA TRP A 114 -9.90 11.33 18.46
C TRP A 114 -11.11 11.04 17.55
N LYS A 115 -12.26 10.69 18.13
CA LYS A 115 -13.48 10.39 17.36
C LYS A 115 -13.97 11.60 16.59
N GLY A 116 -14.04 12.77 17.24
CA GLY A 116 -14.39 14.03 16.59
C GLY A 116 -13.39 14.42 15.50
N TYR A 117 -12.08 14.25 15.75
CA TYR A 117 -11.05 14.53 14.75
C TYR A 117 -11.20 13.66 13.49
N VAL A 118 -11.39 12.34 13.67
CA VAL A 118 -11.62 11.41 12.55
C VAL A 118 -12.90 11.78 11.80
N ALA A 119 -14.00 12.04 12.50
CA ALA A 119 -15.27 12.43 11.88
C ALA A 119 -15.14 13.72 11.05
N ALA A 120 -14.45 14.74 11.58
CA ALA A 120 -14.17 15.98 10.87
C ALA A 120 -13.29 15.74 9.64
N PHE A 121 -12.27 14.89 9.76
CA PHE A 121 -11.39 14.52 8.65
C PHE A 121 -12.15 13.77 7.54
N GLN A 122 -13.00 12.80 7.90
CA GLN A 122 -13.88 12.11 6.96
C GLN A 122 -14.83 13.08 6.26
N LYS A 123 -15.53 13.94 7.02
CA LYS A 123 -16.42 14.96 6.47
C LYS A 123 -15.69 15.88 5.50
N LYS A 124 -14.49 16.36 5.83
CA LYS A 124 -13.68 17.20 4.94
C LYS A 124 -13.31 16.46 3.65
N ARG A 125 -12.85 15.21 3.75
CA ARG A 125 -12.46 14.36 2.62
C ARG A 125 -13.61 14.10 1.65
N TRP A 126 -14.79 13.83 2.21
CA TRP A 126 -15.99 13.45 1.47
C TRP A 126 -16.89 14.65 1.14
N SER A 127 -16.67 15.83 1.71
CA SER A 127 -17.52 17.02 1.57
C SER A 127 -17.94 17.37 0.14
N ARG A 128 -17.04 17.18 -0.85
CA ARG A 128 -17.32 17.43 -2.27
C ARG A 128 -17.97 16.25 -3.00
N ARG A 129 -18.09 15.11 -2.33
CA ARG A 129 -18.44 13.79 -2.86
C ARG A 129 -19.68 13.19 -2.17
N LEU A 130 -20.37 13.94 -1.32
CA LEU A 130 -21.52 13.41 -0.60
C LEU A 130 -22.84 13.72 -1.33
N PRO A 131 -23.75 12.74 -1.49
CA PRO A 131 -25.13 13.00 -1.92
C PRO A 131 -25.93 13.72 -0.82
N ALA A 132 -27.11 14.27 -1.15
CA ALA A 132 -27.97 15.02 -0.24
C ALA A 132 -28.41 14.23 1.02
N HIS A 133 -28.49 12.91 0.92
CA HIS A 133 -28.62 11.99 2.05
C HIS A 133 -27.25 11.37 2.31
N HIS A 134 -26.58 11.76 3.40
CA HIS A 134 -25.22 11.36 3.68
C HIS A 134 -25.15 9.93 4.25
N PRO A 135 -24.34 9.01 3.69
CA PRO A 135 -24.00 7.78 4.40
C PRO A 135 -23.31 8.13 5.72
N ASP A 136 -23.52 7.31 6.75
CA ASP A 136 -22.78 7.45 8.00
C ASP A 136 -21.31 7.11 7.75
N LEU A 137 -20.48 8.15 7.62
CA LEU A 137 -19.05 8.00 7.37
C LEU A 137 -18.33 7.32 8.54
N MET A 138 -18.95 7.26 9.71
CA MET A 138 -18.42 6.64 10.92
C MET A 138 -19.06 5.27 11.19
N GLU A 139 -19.82 4.70 10.24
CA GLU A 139 -20.50 3.39 10.35
C GLU A 139 -19.56 2.27 10.83
N LEU A 140 -18.28 2.31 10.43
CA LEU A 140 -17.28 1.28 10.76
C LEU A 140 -16.42 1.62 11.99
N TRP A 141 -16.80 2.63 12.78
CA TRP A 141 -16.02 3.06 13.95
C TRP A 141 -15.89 1.94 14.99
N ASP A 142 -17.01 1.32 15.37
CA ASP A 142 -17.03 0.28 16.40
C ASP A 142 -16.34 -1.00 15.89
N MET A 143 -16.49 -1.34 14.60
CA MET A 143 -15.74 -2.45 13.98
C MET A 143 -14.23 -2.32 14.25
N VAL A 144 -13.64 -1.13 14.13
CA VAL A 144 -12.20 -0.92 14.37
C VAL A 144 -11.85 -0.89 15.86
N ARG A 145 -12.77 -0.42 16.73
CA ARG A 145 -12.47 -0.15 18.15
C ARG A 145 -12.92 -1.21 19.14
N ASP A 146 -13.82 -2.10 18.76
CA ASP A 146 -14.30 -3.23 19.58
C ASP A 146 -13.28 -4.38 19.56
N ARG A 147 -12.02 -4.04 19.89
CA ARG A 147 -10.86 -4.92 19.94
C ARG A 147 -9.78 -4.32 20.84
N THR A 148 -8.64 -4.98 21.00
CA THR A 148 -7.54 -4.41 21.79
C THR A 148 -6.85 -3.31 20.98
N VAL A 149 -7.06 -2.05 21.37
CA VAL A 149 -6.47 -0.88 20.70
C VAL A 149 -5.51 -0.15 21.64
N GLN A 150 -4.21 -0.17 21.31
CA GLN A 150 -3.21 0.66 21.98
C GLN A 150 -3.01 1.96 21.21
N ARG A 151 -3.16 3.12 21.85
CA ARG A 151 -2.85 4.39 21.20
C ARG A 151 -1.35 4.65 21.21
N ILE A 152 -0.84 5.15 20.08
CA ILE A 152 0.48 5.76 19.95
C ILE A 152 0.29 7.24 19.67
N VAL A 153 0.62 8.10 20.63
CA VAL A 153 0.48 9.54 20.40
C VAL A 153 1.68 10.03 19.58
N THR A 154 1.46 10.81 18.53
CA THR A 154 2.55 11.28 17.63
C THR A 154 2.68 12.80 17.65
N LYS A 155 3.85 13.31 17.28
CA LYS A 155 4.18 14.75 17.28
C LYS A 155 4.08 15.34 18.69
N VAL A 156 4.47 14.57 19.70
CA VAL A 156 4.29 14.92 21.10
C VAL A 156 5.39 15.90 21.55
N PRO A 157 5.06 17.09 22.07
CA PRO A 157 6.06 18.07 22.50
C PRO A 157 6.64 17.77 23.89
N GLU A 158 5.98 16.91 24.68
CA GLU A 158 6.30 16.59 26.07
C GLU A 158 6.01 15.12 26.37
N GLU A 159 6.36 14.63 27.56
CA GLU A 159 6.09 13.23 27.93
C GLU A 159 4.59 12.99 28.13
N VAL A 160 4.08 11.85 27.65
CA VAL A 160 2.68 11.44 27.82
C VAL A 160 2.58 10.01 28.32
N GLU A 161 1.40 9.60 28.79
CA GLU A 161 1.14 8.21 29.17
C GLU A 161 1.09 7.30 27.93
N GLY A 162 1.65 6.08 28.06
CA GLY A 162 1.71 5.11 26.97
C GLY A 162 2.84 5.34 25.96
N PRO A 163 2.84 4.60 24.83
CA PRO A 163 3.83 4.74 23.77
C PRO A 163 3.59 6.02 22.95
N PHE A 164 4.67 6.71 22.58
CA PHE A 164 4.56 7.94 21.81
C PHE A 164 5.76 8.19 20.89
N VAL A 165 5.55 9.06 19.90
CA VAL A 165 6.59 9.60 19.02
C VAL A 165 6.69 11.10 19.22
N ASP A 166 7.84 11.57 19.71
CA ASP A 166 8.06 12.99 19.99
C ASP A 166 8.30 13.82 18.72
N THR A 167 8.45 15.13 18.88
CA THR A 167 8.74 16.08 17.79
C THR A 167 10.15 15.94 17.20
N SER A 168 11.05 15.22 17.89
CA SER A 168 12.39 14.88 17.43
C SER A 168 12.45 13.52 16.73
N HIS A 169 11.30 12.91 16.45
CA HIS A 169 11.16 11.63 15.78
C HIS A 169 11.82 10.47 16.55
N LEU A 170 11.70 10.46 17.88
CA LEU A 170 12.06 9.30 18.70
C LEU A 170 10.80 8.59 19.19
N ILE A 171 10.85 7.25 19.18
CA ILE A 171 9.80 6.42 19.75
C ILE A 171 10.13 6.12 21.22
N HIS A 172 9.16 6.36 22.09
CA HIS A 172 9.25 6.15 23.52
C HIS A 172 8.27 5.06 23.96
N ARG A 173 8.70 4.27 24.94
CA ARG A 173 7.95 3.14 25.52
C ARG A 173 7.41 2.10 24.49
N PRO A 174 8.21 1.68 23.48
CA PRO A 174 7.75 0.72 22.46
C PRO A 174 7.35 -0.65 23.05
N GLU A 175 7.79 -0.99 24.26
CA GLU A 175 7.40 -2.19 25.00
C GLU A 175 5.92 -2.24 25.39
N LEU A 176 5.23 -1.09 25.40
CA LEU A 176 3.80 -1.00 25.70
C LEU A 176 2.91 -1.25 24.47
N LEU A 177 3.51 -1.41 23.28
CA LEU A 177 2.76 -1.70 22.06
C LEU A 177 2.16 -3.10 22.08
N VAL A 178 0.98 -3.24 21.49
CA VAL A 178 0.33 -4.54 21.35
C VAL A 178 0.71 -5.19 20.02
N ALA A 179 0.85 -6.51 20.03
CA ALA A 179 1.11 -7.30 18.85
C ALA A 179 0.22 -8.53 18.80
N ASP A 180 -0.09 -8.93 17.57
CA ASP A 180 -0.71 -10.20 17.24
C ASP A 180 0.37 -11.20 16.77
N THR A 181 -0.02 -12.44 16.48
CA THR A 181 0.86 -13.47 15.93
C THR A 181 0.34 -14.00 14.60
N ILE A 182 1.25 -14.19 13.66
CA ILE A 182 0.95 -14.73 12.33
C ILE A 182 1.92 -15.86 11.96
N GLU A 183 1.52 -16.66 10.97
CA GLU A 183 2.33 -17.69 10.30
C GLU A 183 2.53 -17.34 8.82
N PRO A 184 3.49 -16.47 8.48
CA PRO A 184 3.76 -16.04 7.11
C PRO A 184 4.11 -17.19 6.16
N GLN A 185 3.45 -17.28 5.01
CA GLN A 185 3.61 -18.38 4.07
C GLN A 185 4.12 -17.96 2.70
N MET A 186 4.15 -16.66 2.38
CA MET A 186 4.56 -16.22 1.06
C MET A 186 6.03 -16.53 0.81
N THR A 187 6.28 -17.19 -0.31
CA THR A 187 7.60 -17.36 -0.92
C THR A 187 7.53 -16.85 -2.35
N LEU A 188 8.58 -16.16 -2.79
CA LEU A 188 8.71 -15.71 -4.17
C LEU A 188 9.78 -16.54 -4.88
N PRO A 189 9.58 -16.90 -6.17
CA PRO A 189 10.63 -17.49 -6.98
C PRO A 189 11.81 -16.51 -7.12
N ARG A 190 12.96 -16.99 -7.56
CA ARG A 190 14.13 -16.16 -7.81
C ARG A 190 14.60 -16.37 -9.24
N SER A 191 14.84 -15.27 -9.92
CA SER A 191 15.36 -15.23 -11.28
C SER A 191 16.81 -14.78 -11.29
N ASP A 192 17.61 -15.37 -12.17
CA ASP A 192 19.00 -14.93 -12.42
C ASP A 192 19.08 -13.76 -13.42
N ARG A 193 17.92 -13.36 -13.98
CA ARG A 193 17.78 -12.22 -14.89
C ARG A 193 18.24 -10.92 -14.23
N THR A 194 18.94 -10.10 -15.01
CA THR A 194 19.37 -8.76 -14.62
C THR A 194 18.23 -7.79 -14.85
N ALA A 195 17.74 -7.17 -13.78
CA ALA A 195 16.67 -6.18 -13.85
C ALA A 195 17.20 -4.75 -13.61
N ILE A 196 16.60 -3.77 -14.27
CA ILE A 196 16.78 -2.35 -13.95
C ILE A 196 15.44 -1.72 -13.60
N ALA A 197 15.43 -0.77 -12.68
CA ALA A 197 14.19 -0.12 -12.26
C ALA A 197 14.37 1.39 -12.02
N VAL A 198 13.30 2.15 -12.22
CA VAL A 198 13.21 3.57 -11.87
C VAL A 198 11.84 3.89 -11.30
N GLY A 199 11.73 4.91 -10.44
CA GLY A 199 10.48 5.31 -9.81
C GLY A 199 10.01 4.36 -8.70
N ALA A 200 8.73 4.47 -8.35
CA ALA A 200 8.10 3.64 -7.33
C ALA A 200 7.49 2.37 -7.95
N PHE A 201 7.88 1.20 -7.44
CA PHE A 201 7.36 -0.10 -7.87
C PHE A 201 7.23 -1.05 -6.66
N PRO A 202 6.48 -2.17 -6.79
CA PRO A 202 6.33 -3.15 -5.72
C PRO A 202 7.68 -3.71 -5.24
N ALA A 203 7.94 -3.75 -3.94
CA ALA A 203 9.24 -4.16 -3.43
C ALA A 203 9.56 -5.65 -3.66
N GLU A 204 8.55 -6.46 -3.95
CA GLU A 204 8.64 -7.87 -4.30
C GLU A 204 9.60 -8.12 -5.47
N PHE A 205 9.75 -7.16 -6.39
CA PHE A 205 10.74 -7.23 -7.47
C PHE A 205 12.18 -7.41 -6.97
N TRP A 206 12.52 -6.89 -5.80
CA TRP A 206 13.86 -7.07 -5.23
C TRP A 206 14.14 -8.49 -4.77
N ASP A 207 13.10 -9.24 -4.43
CA ASP A 207 13.23 -10.63 -4.00
C ASP A 207 13.17 -11.58 -5.21
N LEU A 208 12.39 -11.20 -6.23
CA LEU A 208 12.33 -11.90 -7.51
C LEU A 208 13.63 -11.77 -8.32
N PHE A 209 14.25 -10.59 -8.32
CA PHE A 209 15.45 -10.30 -9.12
C PHE A 209 16.60 -9.81 -8.22
N PRO A 210 17.43 -10.71 -7.68
CA PRO A 210 18.55 -10.33 -6.80
C PRO A 210 19.59 -9.41 -7.46
N ARG A 211 19.65 -9.39 -8.81
CA ARG A 211 20.52 -8.50 -9.61
C ARG A 211 19.81 -7.20 -10.05
N LEU A 212 18.71 -6.82 -9.39
CA LEU A 212 18.00 -5.58 -9.68
C LEU A 212 18.85 -4.35 -9.34
N SER A 213 19.00 -3.44 -10.30
CA SER A 213 19.59 -2.12 -10.11
C SER A 213 18.49 -1.05 -10.09
N TRP A 214 18.33 -0.33 -8.98
CA TRP A 214 17.35 0.75 -8.88
C TRP A 214 18.01 2.13 -9.00
N TYR A 215 17.51 2.92 -9.95
CA TYR A 215 17.99 4.27 -10.26
C TYR A 215 17.28 5.35 -9.44
N GLY A 216 16.55 4.99 -8.39
CA GLY A 216 15.80 5.97 -7.61
C GLY A 216 14.76 6.67 -8.49
N TYR A 217 14.80 8.00 -8.49
CA TYR A 217 14.05 8.86 -9.41
C TYR A 217 14.98 9.55 -10.43
N ASP A 218 16.20 9.03 -10.62
CA ASP A 218 17.12 9.49 -11.66
C ASP A 218 16.78 8.86 -13.00
N TYR A 219 15.82 9.48 -13.68
CA TYR A 219 15.37 9.07 -15.00
C TYR A 219 16.44 9.23 -16.08
N ALA A 220 17.38 10.16 -15.93
CA ALA A 220 18.41 10.39 -16.93
C ALA A 220 19.41 9.22 -16.94
N ALA A 221 19.94 8.86 -15.78
CA ALA A 221 20.85 7.73 -15.63
C ALA A 221 20.17 6.40 -16.00
N PHE A 222 18.90 6.22 -15.60
CA PHE A 222 18.11 5.07 -16.03
C PHE A 222 18.02 4.99 -17.57
N MET A 223 17.72 6.11 -18.24
CA MET A 223 17.54 6.14 -19.70
C MET A 223 18.82 5.89 -20.48
N GLU A 224 20.01 6.16 -19.92
CA GLU A 224 21.28 5.76 -20.54
C GLU A 224 21.40 4.24 -20.63
N ARG A 225 21.16 3.54 -19.52
CA ARG A 225 21.21 2.09 -19.49
C ARG A 225 20.04 1.45 -20.23
N TYR A 226 18.84 2.02 -20.10
CA TYR A 226 17.64 1.58 -20.79
C TYR A 226 17.83 1.49 -22.31
N ARG A 227 18.58 2.44 -22.90
CA ARG A 227 18.93 2.46 -24.33
C ARG A 227 20.03 1.48 -24.72
N ALA A 228 20.91 1.11 -23.78
CA ALA A 228 22.00 0.17 -24.04
C ALA A 228 21.51 -1.29 -24.11
N GLU A 229 20.35 -1.59 -23.54
CA GLU A 229 19.75 -2.95 -23.49
C GLU A 229 20.71 -4.01 -22.93
N ASP A 230 21.49 -3.64 -21.91
CA ASP A 230 22.39 -4.54 -21.16
C ASP A 230 21.71 -5.20 -19.94
N TYR A 231 20.40 -5.44 -20.05
CA TYR A 231 19.53 -5.96 -19.02
C TYR A 231 18.48 -6.90 -19.64
N ASP A 232 17.90 -7.78 -18.83
CA ASP A 232 16.88 -8.72 -19.28
C ASP A 232 15.47 -8.17 -19.07
N LEU A 233 15.27 -7.32 -18.06
CA LEU A 233 13.98 -6.73 -17.68
C LEU A 233 14.13 -5.28 -17.19
N ALA A 234 13.27 -4.39 -17.67
CA ALA A 234 13.14 -3.04 -17.10
C ALA A 234 11.81 -2.85 -16.38
N VAL A 235 11.83 -2.21 -15.21
CA VAL A 235 10.64 -1.81 -14.45
C VAL A 235 10.55 -0.28 -14.41
N ILE A 236 9.58 0.28 -15.12
CA ILE A 236 9.27 1.70 -15.09
C ILE A 236 8.17 1.92 -14.05
N GLY A 237 8.59 2.30 -12.86
CA GLY A 237 7.74 2.61 -11.72
C GLY A 237 6.97 3.93 -11.86
N MET A 238 6.06 4.14 -10.92
CA MET A 238 5.27 5.36 -10.83
C MET A 238 6.09 6.56 -10.36
N CYS A 239 5.69 7.75 -10.81
CA CYS A 239 6.20 9.02 -10.31
C CYS A 239 5.11 10.10 -10.28
N GLY A 240 5.36 11.15 -9.49
CA GLY A 240 4.42 12.26 -9.31
C GLY A 240 4.22 13.11 -10.57
N GLY A 241 5.22 13.17 -11.45
CA GLY A 241 5.12 13.93 -12.70
C GLY A 241 4.24 13.24 -13.74
N THR A 242 3.36 14.00 -14.40
CA THR A 242 2.62 13.56 -15.60
C THR A 242 3.25 14.03 -16.90
N ALA A 243 4.20 14.97 -16.81
CA ALA A 243 4.91 15.53 -17.96
C ALA A 243 6.10 14.69 -18.43
N LEU A 244 6.54 13.72 -17.63
CA LEU A 244 7.63 12.83 -18.00
C LEU A 244 7.22 12.00 -19.22
N LYS A 245 8.05 12.03 -20.25
CA LYS A 245 7.88 11.26 -21.49
C LYS A 245 9.17 10.55 -21.84
N PHE A 246 9.06 9.29 -22.23
CA PHE A 246 10.17 8.51 -22.73
C PHE A 246 10.08 8.49 -24.25
N ARG A 247 11.18 8.86 -24.90
CA ARG A 247 11.26 8.84 -26.37
C ARG A 247 11.58 7.44 -26.89
N ASP A 248 12.49 6.75 -26.21
CA ASP A 248 13.05 5.48 -26.67
C ASP A 248 12.27 4.30 -26.07
N ARG A 249 12.11 3.23 -26.85
CA ARG A 249 11.58 1.92 -26.43
C ARG A 249 12.64 0.86 -26.77
N PRO A 250 12.92 -0.10 -25.87
CA PRO A 250 13.83 -1.19 -26.16
C PRO A 250 13.19 -2.11 -27.20
N GLU A 251 14.01 -2.77 -28.02
CA GLU A 251 13.53 -3.70 -29.05
C GLU A 251 13.51 -5.15 -28.54
N LYS A 252 14.42 -5.50 -27.63
CA LYS A 252 14.64 -6.90 -27.20
C LYS A 252 14.24 -7.14 -25.76
N SER A 253 14.54 -6.19 -24.89
CA SER A 253 14.39 -6.35 -23.44
C SER A 253 12.93 -6.22 -23.02
N ASP A 254 12.45 -7.05 -22.10
CA ASP A 254 11.09 -6.93 -21.57
C ASP A 254 10.95 -5.67 -20.71
N VAL A 255 9.77 -5.04 -20.73
CA VAL A 255 9.48 -3.85 -19.92
C VAL A 255 8.17 -4.02 -19.16
N ILE A 256 8.17 -3.76 -17.86
CA ILE A 256 6.97 -3.61 -17.04
C ILE A 256 6.80 -2.13 -16.69
N CYS A 257 5.70 -1.53 -17.15
CA CYS A 257 5.44 -0.10 -17.03
C CYS A 257 4.23 0.18 -16.12
N TYR A 258 4.50 0.61 -14.89
CA TYR A 258 3.51 1.11 -13.93
C TYR A 258 3.14 2.59 -14.17
N LYS A 259 3.83 3.27 -15.08
CA LYS A 259 3.53 4.65 -15.49
C LYS A 259 3.24 4.74 -17.00
N PRO A 260 2.12 4.18 -17.50
CA PRO A 260 1.83 4.14 -18.94
C PRO A 260 1.86 5.52 -19.63
N SER A 261 1.56 6.59 -18.88
CA SER A 261 1.58 7.96 -19.41
C SER A 261 2.94 8.43 -19.92
N VAL A 262 4.06 7.75 -19.61
CA VAL A 262 5.37 8.12 -20.18
C VAL A 262 5.46 7.81 -21.68
N TYR A 263 4.65 6.87 -22.17
CA TYR A 263 4.62 6.47 -23.58
C TYR A 263 3.31 6.79 -24.28
N LEU A 264 2.20 6.78 -23.53
CA LEU A 264 0.88 6.93 -24.10
C LEU A 264 0.35 8.33 -23.83
N ASP A 265 0.06 9.05 -24.91
CA ASP A 265 -0.62 10.34 -24.86
C ASP A 265 -2.12 10.16 -24.64
N GLY A 266 -2.77 11.21 -24.14
CA GLY A 266 -4.22 11.21 -23.92
C GLY A 266 -4.71 10.34 -22.75
N LEU A 267 -3.82 9.65 -22.02
CA LEU A 267 -4.19 8.98 -20.76
C LEU A 267 -4.54 10.03 -19.69
N GLN A 268 -5.83 10.32 -19.57
CA GLN A 268 -6.34 11.18 -18.53
C GLN A 268 -6.99 10.35 -17.43
N SER A 269 -6.53 10.52 -16.19
CA SER A 269 -7.35 10.11 -15.06
C SER A 269 -8.58 11.02 -15.02
N PRO A 270 -9.81 10.47 -15.03
CA PRO A 270 -11.00 11.31 -15.05
C PRO A 270 -11.00 12.24 -13.84
N LYS A 271 -11.25 13.53 -14.09
CA LYS A 271 -11.38 14.54 -13.03
C LYS A 271 -12.72 14.47 -12.29
N GLU A 272 -13.55 13.49 -12.62
CA GLU A 272 -14.89 13.34 -12.08
C GLU A 272 -14.87 13.22 -10.56
N VAL A 273 -15.71 14.04 -9.93
CA VAL A 273 -15.94 13.98 -8.49
C VAL A 273 -16.98 12.89 -8.23
N LEU A 274 -16.49 11.65 -8.10
CA LEU A 274 -17.32 10.48 -7.82
C LEU A 274 -18.00 10.64 -6.46
N GLN A 275 -19.31 10.41 -6.41
CA GLN A 275 -20.11 10.54 -5.20
C GLN A 275 -20.08 9.25 -4.40
N ASN A 276 -19.82 9.35 -3.10
CA ASN A 276 -19.88 8.22 -2.20
C ASN A 276 -21.35 7.89 -1.89
N ARG A 277 -21.87 6.87 -2.58
CA ARG A 277 -23.25 6.36 -2.44
C ARG A 277 -23.29 4.93 -1.89
N ASP A 278 -22.15 4.29 -1.73
CA ASP A 278 -22.08 2.90 -1.28
C ASP A 278 -22.30 2.78 0.23
N SER A 279 -22.89 1.65 0.64
CA SER A 279 -22.87 1.19 2.03
C SER A 279 -21.48 0.65 2.38
N PHE A 280 -20.90 1.15 3.47
CA PHE A 280 -19.57 0.72 3.90
C PHE A 280 -19.59 -0.72 4.41
N SER A 281 -20.60 -1.11 5.20
CA SER A 281 -20.80 -2.50 5.63
C SER A 281 -20.97 -3.46 4.45
N ARG A 282 -21.71 -3.07 3.40
CA ARG A 282 -21.84 -3.90 2.18
C ARG A 282 -20.48 -4.14 1.53
N ILE A 283 -19.64 -3.11 1.38
CA ILE A 283 -18.31 -3.28 0.80
C ILE A 283 -17.46 -4.22 1.65
N VAL A 284 -17.46 -4.05 2.97
CA VAL A 284 -16.72 -4.95 3.88
C VAL A 284 -17.21 -6.39 3.72
N SER A 285 -18.51 -6.65 3.81
CA SER A 285 -19.07 -8.00 3.61
C SER A 285 -18.69 -8.60 2.25
N THR A 286 -18.71 -7.81 1.17
CA THR A 286 -18.24 -8.27 -0.15
C THR A 286 -16.77 -8.71 -0.12
N ILE A 287 -15.89 -7.93 0.49
CA ILE A 287 -14.45 -8.27 0.62
C ILE A 287 -14.29 -9.58 1.39
N LYS A 288 -14.99 -9.71 2.52
CA LYS A 288 -14.87 -10.86 3.42
C LYS A 288 -15.43 -12.15 2.81
N GLU A 289 -16.57 -12.07 2.12
CA GLU A 289 -17.38 -13.26 1.79
C GLU A 289 -17.40 -13.62 0.31
N LYS A 290 -17.19 -12.66 -0.60
CA LYS A 290 -17.38 -12.89 -2.04
C LYS A 290 -16.06 -13.20 -2.76
N PRO A 291 -16.10 -13.91 -3.90
CA PRO A 291 -14.90 -14.14 -4.70
C PRO A 291 -14.25 -12.83 -5.14
N VAL A 292 -12.92 -12.86 -5.27
CA VAL A 292 -12.13 -11.71 -5.73
C VAL A 292 -12.55 -11.33 -7.15
N GLY A 293 -12.66 -10.03 -7.41
CA GLY A 293 -13.21 -9.51 -8.66
C GLY A 293 -14.70 -9.22 -8.63
N THR A 294 -15.43 -9.64 -7.59
CA THR A 294 -16.82 -9.19 -7.37
C THR A 294 -16.86 -7.65 -7.24
N PRO A 295 -17.77 -6.93 -7.91
CA PRO A 295 -17.87 -5.48 -7.79
C PRO A 295 -17.98 -5.02 -6.33
N LEU A 296 -17.13 -4.07 -5.93
CA LEU A 296 -17.12 -3.48 -4.59
C LEU A 296 -18.01 -2.24 -4.52
N GLY A 297 -17.90 -1.34 -5.49
CA GLY A 297 -18.66 -0.09 -5.53
C GLY A 297 -19.61 -0.02 -6.72
N ASP A 298 -20.71 0.72 -6.56
CA ASP A 298 -21.62 1.02 -7.66
C ASP A 298 -20.98 1.99 -8.67
N GLU A 299 -21.47 2.00 -9.92
CA GLU A 299 -21.00 2.95 -10.93
C GLU A 299 -21.17 4.40 -10.47
N GLY A 300 -20.18 5.25 -10.75
CA GLY A 300 -20.14 6.63 -10.25
C GLY A 300 -19.66 6.79 -8.80
N SER A 301 -19.34 5.68 -8.12
CA SER A 301 -18.77 5.70 -6.77
C SER A 301 -17.22 5.68 -6.77
N PRO A 302 -16.58 6.18 -5.69
CA PRO A 302 -15.13 6.08 -5.52
C PRO A 302 -14.59 4.65 -5.55
N TYR A 303 -15.39 3.68 -5.10
CA TYR A 303 -14.99 2.27 -4.98
C TYR A 303 -15.16 1.50 -6.28
N PHE A 304 -15.92 2.02 -7.26
CA PHE A 304 -16.00 1.47 -8.63
C PHE A 304 -14.61 1.27 -9.27
N ARG A 305 -13.63 2.09 -8.90
CA ARG A 305 -12.25 2.00 -9.38
C ARG A 305 -11.53 0.72 -8.94
N LEU A 306 -12.07 0.00 -7.98
CA LEU A 306 -11.60 -1.29 -7.50
C LEU A 306 -12.38 -2.45 -8.14
N ASN A 307 -13.39 -2.20 -8.98
CA ASN A 307 -14.15 -3.24 -9.67
C ASN A 307 -13.34 -3.83 -10.83
N ASN A 308 -12.42 -4.73 -10.49
CA ASN A 308 -11.61 -5.51 -11.42
C ASN A 308 -11.16 -6.80 -10.75
N ARG A 309 -10.62 -7.73 -11.54
CA ARG A 309 -10.22 -9.07 -11.11
C ARG A 309 -9.19 -9.14 -9.97
N PHE A 310 -8.56 -8.03 -9.58
CA PHE A 310 -7.57 -7.98 -8.49
C PHE A 310 -7.99 -7.10 -7.31
N TRP A 311 -9.14 -6.43 -7.41
CA TRP A 311 -9.52 -5.35 -6.50
C TRP A 311 -8.45 -4.26 -6.30
N THR A 312 -7.69 -3.94 -7.34
CA THR A 312 -6.65 -2.90 -7.32
C THR A 312 -7.18 -1.58 -7.89
N TYR A 313 -6.75 -0.43 -7.37
CA TYR A 313 -7.24 0.85 -7.87
C TYR A 313 -6.82 1.07 -9.34
N ARG A 314 -7.82 1.28 -10.20
CA ARG A 314 -7.66 1.48 -11.65
C ARG A 314 -7.66 2.98 -12.02
N PRO A 315 -6.48 3.62 -12.24
CA PRO A 315 -6.40 5.04 -12.58
C PRO A 315 -6.97 5.39 -13.96
N TYR A 316 -6.91 4.48 -14.93
CA TYR A 316 -7.43 4.68 -16.29
C TYR A 316 -8.59 3.69 -16.53
N PRO A 317 -9.85 4.09 -16.35
CA PRO A 317 -10.97 3.15 -16.31
C PRO A 317 -11.27 2.53 -17.68
N ASP A 318 -10.94 3.24 -18.76
CA ASP A 318 -11.14 2.82 -20.15
C ASP A 318 -10.04 1.86 -20.65
N ARG A 319 -9.09 1.49 -19.77
CA ARG A 319 -8.02 0.55 -20.07
C ARG A 319 -8.16 -0.70 -19.20
N GLU A 320 -7.65 -1.81 -19.70
CA GLU A 320 -7.53 -3.07 -18.96
C GLU A 320 -6.56 -2.90 -17.76
N MET A 321 -6.61 -3.83 -16.81
CA MET A 321 -5.70 -3.79 -15.65
C MET A 321 -4.25 -4.03 -16.05
N ILE A 322 -4.04 -4.93 -17.00
CA ILE A 322 -2.75 -5.31 -17.56
C ILE A 322 -2.97 -5.45 -19.06
N TRP A 323 -2.14 -4.83 -19.89
CA TRP A 323 -2.14 -5.07 -21.34
C TRP A 323 -0.72 -5.07 -21.88
N ARG A 324 -0.52 -5.73 -23.02
CA ARG A 324 0.78 -5.87 -23.66
C ARG A 324 0.78 -5.21 -25.04
N GLU A 325 1.83 -4.45 -25.32
CA GLU A 325 2.16 -3.94 -26.64
C GLU A 325 3.62 -4.32 -26.93
N GLU A 326 3.85 -5.22 -27.88
CA GLU A 326 5.19 -5.74 -28.19
C GLU A 326 5.86 -6.35 -26.93
N ASN A 327 7.07 -5.91 -26.59
CA ASN A 327 7.83 -6.29 -25.38
C ASN A 327 7.45 -5.48 -24.12
N MET A 328 6.45 -4.61 -24.22
CA MET A 328 6.01 -3.77 -23.09
C MET A 328 4.72 -4.29 -22.46
N LEU A 329 4.78 -4.52 -21.16
CA LEU A 329 3.64 -4.82 -20.30
C LEU A 329 3.25 -3.58 -19.50
N PHE A 330 2.07 -3.03 -19.75
CA PHE A 330 1.55 -1.89 -19.02
C PHE A 330 0.66 -2.33 -17.86
N CYS A 331 0.88 -1.73 -16.68
CA CYS A 331 0.10 -1.95 -15.47
C CYS A 331 -0.76 -0.71 -15.17
N ASN A 332 -2.08 -0.89 -15.09
CA ASN A 332 -3.05 0.15 -14.77
C ASN A 332 -3.24 0.25 -13.26
N GLY A 333 -2.30 0.91 -12.59
CA GLY A 333 -2.26 1.01 -11.14
C GLY A 333 -1.27 0.00 -10.54
N TRP A 334 -1.43 -0.28 -9.24
CA TRP A 334 -0.44 -1.01 -8.44
C TRP A 334 -0.65 -2.54 -8.50
N VAL A 335 -0.45 -3.12 -9.68
CA VAL A 335 -0.55 -4.58 -9.89
C VAL A 335 0.67 -5.27 -9.26
N LEU A 336 0.47 -6.28 -8.43
CA LEU A 336 1.58 -6.97 -7.76
C LEU A 336 2.29 -7.97 -8.69
N PRO A 337 3.61 -8.17 -8.56
CA PRO A 337 4.37 -9.11 -9.39
C PRO A 337 3.84 -10.55 -9.32
N GLN A 338 3.30 -10.96 -8.18
CA GLN A 338 2.66 -12.26 -7.98
C GLN A 338 1.49 -12.47 -8.95
N TYR A 339 0.70 -11.43 -9.23
CA TYR A 339 -0.35 -11.50 -10.25
C TYR A 339 0.24 -11.64 -11.66
N LEU A 340 1.33 -10.91 -11.94
CA LEU A 340 2.02 -10.99 -13.23
C LEU A 340 2.58 -12.40 -13.46
N ILE A 341 3.15 -13.04 -12.43
CA ILE A 341 3.66 -14.42 -12.49
C ILE A 341 2.51 -15.40 -12.68
N ARG A 342 1.47 -15.32 -11.82
CA ARG A 342 0.32 -16.22 -11.83
C ARG A 342 -0.41 -16.24 -13.18
N GLU A 343 -0.45 -15.11 -13.87
CA GLU A 343 -1.11 -14.96 -15.17
C GLU A 343 -0.15 -15.10 -16.36
N GLY A 344 1.12 -15.45 -16.14
CA GLY A 344 2.09 -15.70 -17.21
C GLY A 344 2.60 -14.45 -17.92
N TYR A 345 2.44 -13.27 -17.31
CA TYR A 345 2.99 -12.01 -17.84
C TYR A 345 4.44 -11.75 -17.44
N LEU A 346 4.90 -12.36 -16.35
CA LEU A 346 6.26 -12.23 -15.81
C LEU A 346 6.87 -13.61 -15.59
N GLU A 347 7.90 -13.92 -16.38
CA GLU A 347 8.71 -15.13 -16.24
C GLU A 347 9.87 -14.89 -15.27
N VAL A 348 10.04 -15.81 -14.32
CA VAL A 348 10.93 -15.68 -13.15
C VAL A 348 11.74 -16.94 -12.92
#